data_AF-A0A9D8N5N8-F1
#
_entry.id   AF-A0A9D8N5N8-F1
#
_cell.length_a   1.000
_cell.length_b   1.000
_cell.length_c   1.000
_cell.angle_alpha   90.00
_cell.angle_beta   90.00
_cell.angle_gamma   90.00
#
_symmetry.space_group_name_H-M   'P 1'
#
loop_
_entity.id
_entity.type
_entity.pdbx_description
1 polymer ?
#
loop_
_entity_poly.entity_id
_entity_poly.type
_entity_poly.pdbx_seq_one_letter_code
_entity_poly.pdbx_strand_id
1 'polypeptide(L)' 'MYKDLGEQELARSCCAKDRLAEDELYRRYAARVFTLCRRYIPAYDEAKDLMQETLIQAIEKINTFKYNGN' A
#
# COMPACT_ATOMS: atom_id res chain seq x y z
N MET A 1 16.55 -5.95 0.26
CA MET A 1 16.99 -4.55 0.22
C MET A 1 15.89 -3.57 0.61
N TYR A 2 14.63 -3.69 0.16
CA TYR A 2 13.52 -2.85 0.65
C TYR A 2 12.83 -3.36 1.92
N LYS A 3 12.91 -4.66 2.23
CA LYS A 3 12.25 -5.32 3.38
C LYS A 3 12.61 -4.74 4.75
N ASP A 4 13.79 -4.14 4.87
CA ASP A 4 14.31 -3.62 6.14
C ASP A 4 14.18 -2.09 6.25
N LEU A 5 13.73 -1.40 5.20
CA LEU A 5 13.52 0.05 5.23
C LEU A 5 12.37 0.45 6.15
N GLY A 6 12.53 1.59 6.81
CA GLY A 6 11.45 2.25 7.54
C GLY A 6 10.35 2.74 6.60
N GLU A 7 9.16 2.99 7.14
CA GLU A 7 7.99 3.42 6.34
C GLU A 7 8.24 4.72 5.58
N GLN A 8 8.94 5.68 6.20
CA GLN A 8 9.28 6.96 5.56
C GLN A 8 10.27 6.79 4.40
N GLU A 9 11.27 5.92 4.54
CA GLU A 9 12.26 5.66 3.50
C GLU A 9 11.63 4.91 2.34
N LEU A 10 10.81 3.90 2.64
CA LEU A 10 10.06 3.16 1.64
C LEU A 10 9.11 4.08 0.87
N ALA A 11 8.39 4.98 1.56
CA ALA A 11 7.52 5.96 0.93
C ALA A 11 8.29 6.91 0.01
N ARG A 12 9.48 7.39 0.42
CA ARG A 12 10.33 8.22 -0.45
C ARG A 12 10.77 7.48 -1.71
N SER A 13 11.14 6.20 -1.61
CA SER A 13 11.46 5.37 -2.78
C SER A 13 10.26 5.16 -3.69
N CYS A 14 9.05 4.97 -3.13
CA CYS A 14 7.82 4.88 -3.93
C CYS A 14 7.52 6.22 -4.64
N CYS A 15 7.77 7.37 -3.99
CA CYS A 15 7.66 8.68 -4.64
C CYS A 15 8.59 8.84 -5.85
N ALA A 16 9.73 8.13 -5.85
CA ALA A 16 10.66 8.08 -6.98
C ALA A 16 10.27 7.05 -8.06
N LYS A 17 9.08 6.44 -7.97
CA LYS A 17 8.58 5.41 -8.90
C LYS A 17 9.47 4.18 -8.98
N ASP A 18 10.12 3.83 -7.87
CA ASP A 18 10.88 2.59 -7.75
C ASP A 18 9.92 1.40 -7.63
N ARG A 19 9.86 0.59 -8.69
CA ARG A 19 8.95 -0.56 -8.77
C ARG A 19 9.19 -1.60 -7.67
N LEU A 20 10.44 -1.78 -7.23
CA LEU A 20 10.74 -2.73 -6.14
C LEU A 20 10.28 -2.19 -4.78
N ALA A 21 10.28 -0.87 -4.61
CA ALA A 21 9.71 -0.22 -3.43
C ALA A 21 8.18 -0.30 -3.44
N GLU A 22 7.54 -0.07 -4.59
CA GLU A 22 6.09 -0.21 -4.75
C GLU A 22 5.62 -1.65 -4.47
N ASP A 23 6.33 -2.66 -4.98
CA ASP A 23 6.06 -4.08 -4.72
C ASP A 23 6.24 -4.44 -3.23
N GLU A 24 7.27 -3.88 -2.58
CA GLU A 24 7.45 -4.04 -1.12
C GLU A 24 6.31 -3.41 -0.34
N LEU A 25 5.91 -2.18 -0.68
CA LEU A 25 4.80 -1.49 -0.03
C LEU A 25 3.50 -2.29 -0.18
N TYR A 26 3.20 -2.75 -1.40
CA TYR A 26 2.05 -3.62 -1.66
C TYR A 26 2.09 -4.87 -0.76
N ARG A 27 3.20 -5.60 -0.74
CA ARG A 27 3.34 -6.84 0.04
C ARG A 27 3.20 -6.61 1.54
N ARG A 28 3.72 -5.49 2.07
CA ARG A 28 3.63 -5.16 3.50
C ARG A 28 2.19 -4.90 3.96
N TYR A 29 1.39 -4.23 3.13
CA TYR A 29 0.06 -3.76 3.53
C TYR A 29 -1.10 -4.59 2.97
N ALA A 30 -0.90 -5.42 1.93
CA ALA A 30 -1.94 -6.25 1.31
C ALA A 30 -2.77 -7.06 2.31
N ALA A 31 -2.13 -7.79 3.24
CA ALA A 31 -2.86 -8.60 4.22
C ALA A 31 -3.72 -7.74 5.18
N ARG A 32 -3.20 -6.58 5.61
CA ARG A 32 -3.91 -5.67 6.51
C ARG A 32 -5.08 -4.99 5.82
N VAL A 33 -4.87 -4.48 4.60
CA VAL A 33 -5.93 -3.84 3.80
C VAL A 33 -7.00 -4.87 3.44
N PHE A 34 -6.63 -6.09 3.04
CA PHE A 34 -7.58 -7.16 2.77
C PHE A 34 -8.44 -7.48 4.00
N THR A 35 -7.81 -7.60 5.17
CA THR A 35 -8.54 -7.83 6.43
C THR A 35 -9.54 -6.70 6.72
N LEU A 36 -9.19 -5.45 6.41
CA LEU A 36 -10.11 -4.31 6.53
C LEU A 36 -11.27 -4.42 5.53
N CYS A 37 -11.02 -4.69 4.26
CA CYS A 37 -12.05 -4.89 3.23
C CYS A 37 -13.03 -6.00 3.63
N ARG A 38 -12.52 -7.12 4.16
CA ARG A 38 -13.32 -8.27 4.64
C ARG A 38 -14.29 -7.93 5.79
N ARG A 39 -14.09 -6.83 6.51
CA ARG A 39 -15.04 -6.37 7.54
C ARG A 39 -16.31 -5.78 6.96
N TYR A 40 -16.26 -5.29 5.73
CA TYR A 40 -17.37 -4.63 5.05
C TYR A 40 -17.89 -5.42 3.85
N ILE A 41 -17.06 -6.30 3.26
CA ILE A 41 -17.40 -7.10 2.08
C ILE A 41 -17.33 -8.61 2.41
N PRO A 42 -18.48 -9.31 2.49
CA PRO A 42 -18.52 -10.74 2.77
C PRO A 42 -18.01 -11.63 1.63
N ALA A 43 -18.07 -11.18 0.38
CA ALA A 43 -17.54 -11.88 -0.78
C ALA A 43 -16.00 -11.80 -0.81
N TYR A 44 -15.33 -12.94 -1.01
CA TYR A 44 -13.87 -13.00 -0.95
C TYR A 44 -13.22 -12.27 -2.13
N ASP A 45 -13.69 -12.55 -3.34
CA ASP A 45 -13.13 -11.99 -4.56
C ASP A 45 -13.37 -10.48 -4.64
N GLU A 46 -14.58 -10.00 -4.33
CA GLU A 46 -14.87 -8.56 -4.25
C GLU A 46 -14.00 -7.83 -3.21
N ALA A 47 -13.75 -8.46 -2.05
CA ALA A 47 -12.87 -7.87 -1.03
C ALA A 47 -11.39 -7.84 -1.49
N LYS A 48 -10.99 -8.81 -2.31
CA LYS A 48 -9.64 -8.90 -2.87
C LYS A 48 -9.44 -7.85 -3.96
N ASP A 49 -10.44 -7.67 -4.83
CA ASP A 49 -10.42 -6.67 -5.89
C ASP A 49 -10.39 -5.26 -5.29
N LEU A 50 -11.24 -4.98 -4.29
CA LEU A 50 -11.21 -3.69 -3.59
C LEU A 50 -9.86 -3.41 -2.93
N MET A 51 -9.24 -4.42 -2.30
CA MET A 51 -7.90 -4.28 -1.71
C MET A 51 -6.85 -3.95 -2.76
N GLN A 52 -6.90 -4.61 -3.92
CA GLN A 52 -5.99 -4.34 -5.03
C GLN A 52 -6.14 -2.91 -5.54
N GLU A 53 -7.36 -2.49 -5.86
CA GLU A 53 -7.65 -1.13 -6.31
C GLU A 53 -7.21 -0.08 -5.28
N THR A 54 -7.51 -0.32 -4.00
CA THR A 54 -7.13 0.59 -2.91
C THR A 54 -5.62 0.77 -2.83
N LEU A 55 -4.85 -0.32 -2.92
CA LEU A 55 -3.38 -0.24 -2.84
C LEU A 55 -2.77 0.37 -4.09
N ILE A 56 -3.29 0.06 -5.28
CA ILE A 56 -2.85 0.69 -6.53
C ILE A 56 -3.06 2.20 -6.44
N GLN A 57 -4.25 2.65 -6.05
CA GLN A 57 -4.56 4.07 -5.89
C GLN A 57 -3.67 4.76 -4.83
N ALA A 58 -3.38 4.07 -3.72
CA ALA A 58 -2.50 4.60 -2.68
C ALA A 58 -1.05 4.78 -3.19
N ILE A 59 -0.52 3.80 -3.92
CA ILE A 59 0.81 3.85 -4.53
C ILE A 59 0.87 4.96 -5.60
N GLU A 60 -0.14 5.05 -6.46
CA GLU A 60 -0.20 6.08 -7.51
C GLU A 60 -0.18 7.49 -6.94
N LYS A 61 -0.88 7.70 -5.83
CA LYS A 61 -1.02 9.00 -5.14
C LYS A 61 0.02 9.23 -4.04
N ILE A 62 0.99 8.32 -3.86
CA ILE A 62 1.95 8.41 -2.75
C ILE A 62 2.80 9.68 -2.81
N ASN A 63 3.02 10.23 -4.01
CA ASN A 63 3.71 11.51 -4.22
C ASN A 63 2.93 12.73 -3.69
N THR A 64 1.61 12.61 -3.52
CA THR A 64 0.75 13.64 -2.93
C THR A 64 0.70 13.56 -1.41
N PHE A 65 1.20 12.46 -0.84
CA PHE A 65 1.22 12.24 0.60
C PHE A 65 2.23 13.18 1.25
N LYS A 66 1.73 14.09 2.07
CA LYS A 66 2.57 14.86 3.01
C LYS A 66 2.43 14.21 4.38
N TYR A 67 3.55 13.70 4.89
CA TYR A 67 3.60 13.23 6.26
C TYR A 67 3.45 14.44 7.20
N ASN A 68 2.24 14.63 7.70
CA ASN A 68 1.95 15.57 8.78
C ASN A 68 2.01 14.77 10.08
N GLY A 69 3.21 14.62 10.63
CA GLY A 69 3.40 13.93 11.90
C GLY A 69 2.69 14.67 13.04
N ASN A 70 2.07 13.91 13.94
CA ASN A 70 1.91 14.27 15.35
C ASN A 70 2.95 13.49 16.14
#